data_AF-A0AA37X0D7-F1
#
_entry.id   AF-A0AA37X0D7-F1
#
_cell.length_a   1.000
_cell.length_b   1.000
_cell.length_c   1.000
_cell.angle_alpha   90.00
_cell.angle_beta   90.00
_cell.angle_gamma   90.00
#
_symmetry.space_group_name_H-M   'P 1'
#
loop_
_entity.id
_entity.type
_entity.pdbx_description
1 polymer ?
#
loop_
_entity_poly.entity_id
_entity_poly.type
_entity_poly.pdbx_seq_one_letter_code
_entity_poly.pdbx_strand_id
1 'polypeptide(L)'
;MGRRAVDLSQADPKGLVRESYNIEGISYGECGQIFIDWVLSLPAVVDTPDYIRALIVHYALPNPNHPMSRVLTEALTAPTEPKRRGGRAARFADRP
;
A
#
# COMPACT_ATOMS: atom_id res chain seq x y z
N MET A 1 -16.88 17.92 -11.34
CA MET A 1 -16.14 18.13 -10.07
C MET A 1 -14.69 17.74 -10.30
N GLY A 2 -13.77 18.70 -10.37
CA GLY A 2 -12.34 18.40 -10.49
C GLY A 2 -11.85 17.75 -9.19
N ARG A 3 -11.34 16.51 -9.27
CA ARG A 3 -10.65 15.88 -8.13
C ARG A 3 -9.44 16.76 -7.79
N ARG A 4 -9.41 17.29 -6.57
CA ARG A 4 -8.24 17.98 -6.03
C ARG A 4 -7.18 16.93 -5.70
N ALA A 5 -5.93 17.17 -6.10
CA ALA A 5 -4.83 16.29 -5.74
C ALA A 5 -4.72 16.17 -4.21
N VAL A 6 -4.54 14.95 -3.72
CA VAL A 6 -4.32 14.68 -2.29
C VAL A 6 -2.90 15.11 -1.95
N ASP A 7 -2.74 15.95 -0.93
CA ASP A 7 -1.42 16.38 -0.46
C ASP A 7 -0.70 15.23 0.28
N LEU A 8 0.64 15.22 0.24
CA LEU A 8 1.43 14.14 0.87
C LEU A 8 1.17 14.00 2.37
N SER A 9 0.99 15.11 3.10
CA SER A 9 0.68 15.09 4.52
C SER A 9 -0.68 14.48 4.84
N GLN A 10 -1.61 14.50 3.88
CA GLN A 10 -2.88 13.80 3.98
C GLN A 10 -2.73 12.33 3.56
N ALA A 11 -1.93 12.07 2.53
CA ALA A 11 -1.69 10.71 2.02
C ALA A 11 -0.91 9.84 3.01
N ASP A 12 0.06 10.40 3.74
CA ASP A 12 0.89 9.70 4.72
C ASP A 12 0.97 10.46 6.06
N PRO A 13 -0.14 10.61 6.79
CA PRO A 13 -0.21 11.47 7.98
C PRO A 13 0.64 10.93 9.14
N LYS A 14 0.89 9.61 9.14
CA LYS A 14 1.70 8.92 10.16
C LYS A 14 3.13 8.65 9.70
N GLY A 15 3.47 8.94 8.43
CA GLY A 15 4.78 8.63 7.87
C GLY A 15 5.04 7.12 7.68
N LEU A 16 4.04 6.24 7.76
CA LEU A 16 4.25 4.78 7.69
C LEU A 16 4.87 4.37 6.36
N VAL A 17 4.38 4.97 5.26
CA VAL A 17 4.93 4.68 3.93
C VAL A 17 6.33 5.25 3.81
N ARG A 18 6.56 6.49 4.26
CA ARG A 18 7.89 7.11 4.30
C ARG A 18 8.91 6.24 5.03
N GLU A 19 8.56 5.77 6.24
CA GLU A 19 9.47 4.99 7.06
C GLU A 19 9.87 3.68 6.38
N SER A 20 8.98 3.05 5.61
CA SER A 20 9.35 1.86 4.84
C SER A 20 10.52 2.09 3.88
N TYR A 21 10.65 3.28 3.27
CA TYR A 21 11.77 3.62 2.38
C TYR A 21 13.08 3.90 3.13
N ASN A 22 13.01 4.16 4.44
CA ASN A 22 14.17 4.40 5.29
C ASN A 22 14.72 3.10 5.92
N ILE A 23 13.98 2.00 5.87
CA ILE A 23 14.39 0.72 6.44
C ILE A 23 15.30 0.00 5.44
N GLU A 24 16.58 -0.09 5.76
CA GLU A 24 17.55 -0.83 4.97
C GLU A 24 17.23 -2.32 4.93
N GLY A 25 17.22 -2.92 3.74
CA GLY A 25 17.01 -4.36 3.56
C GLY A 25 15.57 -4.84 3.79
N ILE A 26 14.58 -3.94 3.91
CA ILE A 26 13.18 -4.32 4.08
C ILE A 26 12.70 -5.22 2.94
N SER A 27 11.95 -6.26 3.27
CA SER A 27 11.39 -7.18 2.28
C SER A 27 10.06 -6.68 1.70
N TYR A 28 9.67 -7.25 0.57
CA TYR A 28 8.35 -7.01 -0.04
C TYR A 28 7.20 -7.42 0.90
N GLY A 29 7.34 -8.51 1.66
CA GLY A 29 6.33 -8.96 2.61
C GLY A 29 6.11 -7.97 3.75
N GLU A 30 7.19 -7.40 4.29
CA GLU A 30 7.15 -6.36 5.33
C GLU A 30 6.54 -5.06 4.79
N CYS A 31 6.90 -4.65 3.57
CA CYS A 31 6.25 -3.52 2.90
C CYS A 31 4.74 -3.73 2.77
N GLY A 32 4.31 -4.96 2.44
CA GLY A 32 2.89 -5.31 2.39
C GLY A 32 2.19 -5.14 3.74
N GLN A 33 2.83 -5.52 4.86
CA GLN A 33 2.26 -5.32 6.20
C GLN A 33 2.11 -3.83 6.54
N ILE A 34 3.18 -3.04 6.33
CA ILE A 34 3.15 -1.58 6.55
C ILE A 34 2.07 -0.92 5.69
N PHE A 35 1.92 -1.36 4.44
CA PHE A 35 0.88 -0.87 3.54
C PHE A 35 -0.53 -1.15 4.09
N ILE A 36 -0.80 -2.35 4.61
CA ILE A 36 -2.09 -2.66 5.23
C ILE A 36 -2.34 -1.78 6.46
N ASP A 37 -1.35 -1.61 7.34
CA ASP A 37 -1.47 -0.72 8.49
C ASP A 37 -1.74 0.74 8.08
N TRP A 38 -1.12 1.18 6.98
CA TRP A 38 -1.40 2.46 6.36
C TRP A 38 -2.84 2.55 5.86
N VAL A 39 -3.34 1.57 5.09
CA VAL A 39 -4.74 1.53 4.62
C VAL A 39 -5.72 1.59 5.78
N LEU A 40 -5.46 0.83 6.86
CA LEU A 40 -6.28 0.81 8.07
C LEU A 40 -6.26 2.13 8.85
N SER A 41 -5.26 2.98 8.62
CA SER A 41 -5.16 4.31 9.23
C SER A 41 -5.97 5.38 8.49
N LEU A 42 -6.42 5.10 7.26
CA LEU A 42 -7.16 6.05 6.44
C LEU A 42 -8.61 6.20 6.94
N PRO A 43 -9.21 7.41 6.83
CA PRO A 43 -10.63 7.60 7.12
C PRO A 43 -11.50 6.77 6.16
N ALA A 44 -12.59 6.18 6.66
CA ALA A 44 -13.46 5.29 5.87
C ALA A 44 -14.12 5.92 4.62
N VAL A 45 -14.07 7.24 4.47
CA VAL A 45 -14.74 8.00 3.39
C VAL A 45 -13.74 8.40 2.28
N VAL A 46 -12.45 8.07 2.40
CA VAL A 46 -11.45 8.49 1.41
C VAL A 46 -11.36 7.53 0.22
N ASP A 47 -11.01 8.08 -0.94
CA ASP A 47 -10.72 7.31 -2.15
C ASP A 47 -9.27 6.79 -2.08
N THR A 48 -9.09 5.54 -1.66
CA THR A 48 -7.78 4.92 -1.47
C THR A 48 -6.87 5.03 -2.71
N PRO A 49 -7.34 4.76 -3.95
CA PRO A 49 -6.57 5.03 -5.17
C PRO A 49 -5.96 6.44 -5.28
N ASP A 50 -6.68 7.50 -4.90
CA ASP A 50 -6.16 8.87 -4.99
C ASP A 50 -5.02 9.11 -4.00
N TYR A 51 -5.09 8.49 -2.82
CA TYR A 51 -4.03 8.51 -1.82
C TYR A 51 -2.81 7.71 -2.28
N ILE A 52 -3.00 6.52 -2.85
CA ILE A 52 -1.91 5.69 -3.41
C ILE A 52 -1.17 6.46 -4.51
N ARG A 53 -1.89 7.17 -5.39
CA ARG A 53 -1.26 8.00 -6.45
C ARG A 53 -0.35 9.08 -5.86
N ALA A 54 -0.78 9.75 -4.79
CA ALA A 54 0.05 10.75 -4.12
C ALA A 54 1.34 10.10 -3.56
N LEU A 55 1.24 8.94 -2.90
CA LEU A 55 2.41 8.20 -2.41
C LEU A 55 3.35 7.78 -3.54
N ILE A 56 2.81 7.34 -4.68
CA ILE A 56 3.62 6.95 -5.84
C ILE A 56 4.42 8.14 -6.36
N VAL A 57 3.77 9.30 -6.54
CA VAL A 57 4.42 10.50 -7.05
C VAL A 57 5.57 10.94 -6.14
N HIS A 58 5.38 10.87 -4.83
CA HIS A 58 6.35 11.37 -3.87
C HIS A 58 7.45 10.38 -3.49
N TYR A 59 7.14 9.09 -3.38
CA TYR A 59 8.09 8.09 -2.87
C TYR A 59 8.50 7.05 -3.91
N ALA A 60 7.56 6.55 -4.72
CA ALA A 60 7.83 5.45 -5.64
C ALA A 60 8.58 5.92 -6.90
N LEU A 61 8.23 7.09 -7.46
CA LEU A 61 8.91 7.62 -8.65
C LEU A 61 10.41 7.87 -8.42
N PRO A 62 10.85 8.48 -7.29
CA PRO A 62 12.28 8.61 -7.01
C PRO A 62 12.97 7.28 -6.66
N ASN A 63 12.23 6.29 -6.18
CA ASN A 63 12.77 5.02 -5.68
C ASN A 63 12.12 3.80 -6.37
N PRO A 64 12.22 3.65 -7.71
CA PRO A 64 11.44 2.66 -8.45
C PRO A 64 11.78 1.20 -8.10
N ASN A 65 12.99 0.97 -7.57
CA ASN A 65 13.47 -0.38 -7.21
C ASN A 65 13.14 -0.78 -5.78
N HIS A 66 12.59 0.11 -4.96
CA HIS A 66 12.23 -0.20 -3.58
C HIS A 66 11.02 -1.16 -3.54
N PRO A 67 10.99 -2.17 -2.65
CA PRO A 67 9.86 -3.10 -2.55
C PRO A 67 8.52 -2.41 -2.28
N MET A 68 8.48 -1.33 -1.49
CA MET A 68 7.25 -0.54 -1.28
C MET A 68 6.73 0.09 -2.57
N SER A 69 7.60 0.50 -3.50
CA SER A 69 7.19 1.06 -4.80
C SER A 69 6.38 0.06 -5.62
N ARG A 70 6.77 -1.22 -5.56
CA ARG A 70 6.04 -2.32 -6.20
C ARG A 70 4.68 -2.52 -5.54
N VAL A 71 4.62 -2.58 -4.21
CA VAL A 71 3.37 -2.71 -3.44
C VAL A 71 2.38 -1.61 -3.82
N LEU A 72 2.81 -0.34 -3.85
CA LEU A 72 1.94 0.79 -4.21
C LEU A 72 1.43 0.69 -5.64
N THR A 73 2.30 0.34 -6.60
CA THR A 73 1.93 0.22 -8.01
C THR A 73 0.93 -0.92 -8.21
N GLU A 74 1.19 -2.08 -7.62
CA GLU A 74 0.31 -3.25 -7.67
C GLU A 74 -1.04 -2.95 -7.04
N ALA A 75 -1.07 -2.31 -5.87
CA ALA A 75 -2.30 -1.92 -5.19
C ALA A 75 -3.15 -0.94 -6.01
N LEU A 76 -2.53 -0.07 -6.83
CA LEU A 76 -3.25 0.82 -7.73
C LEU A 76 -3.83 0.09 -8.95
N THR A 77 -3.16 -0.96 -9.41
CA THR A 77 -3.59 -1.76 -10.58
C THR A 77 -4.53 -2.92 -10.24
N ALA A 78 -4.51 -3.39 -8.99
CA ALA A 78 -5.31 -4.51 -8.56
C ALA A 78 -6.81 -4.17 -8.61
N PRO A 79 -7.66 -5.04 -9.19
CA PRO A 79 -9.10 -4.85 -9.13
C PRO A 79 -9.54 -4.84 -7.66
N THR A 80 -10.30 -3.81 -7.26
CA THR A 80 -10.76 -3.56 -5.89
C THR A 80 -11.76 -4.59 -5.36
N GLU A 81 -12.00 -5.69 -6.07
CA GLU A 81 -12.95 -6.71 -5.66
C GLU A 81 -12.30 -7.65 -4.62
N PRO A 82 -12.75 -7.62 -3.35
CA PRO A 82 -12.15 -8.42 -2.32
C PRO A 82 -12.55 -9.87 -2.53
N LYS A 83 -11.68 -10.65 -3.18
CA LYS A 83 -11.86 -12.10 -3.26
C LYS A 83 -11.64 -12.68 -1.86
N ARG A 84 -12.73 -12.85 -1.11
CA ARG A 84 -12.76 -13.43 0.24
C ARG A 84 -11.95 -14.74 0.24
N ARG A 85 -10.71 -14.71 0.74
CA ARG A 85 -10.01 -15.93 1.11
C ARG A 85 -10.62 -16.38 2.44
N GLY A 86 -11.72 -17.12 2.31
CA GLY A 86 -12.42 -17.76 3.43
C GLY A 86 -11.44 -18.56 4.30
N GLY A 87 -11.63 -18.45 5.61
CA GLY A 87 -10.69 -18.89 6.62
C GLY A 87 -10.39 -20.39 6.66
N ARG A 88 -9.31 -20.72 7.39
CA ARG A 88 -8.81 -22.05 7.79
C ARG A 88 -8.49 -23.09 6.70
N ALA A 89 -9.11 -23.09 5.52
CA ALA A 89 -8.91 -24.14 4.52
C ALA A 89 -7.53 -24.11 3.82
N ALA A 90 -6.87 -22.95 3.78
CA ALA A 90 -5.56 -22.82 3.11
C ALA A 90 -4.37 -23.41 3.88
N ARG A 91 -4.54 -23.89 5.13
CA ARG A 91 -3.42 -24.42 5.93
C ARG A 91 -3.11 -25.90 5.67
N PHE A 92 -3.94 -26.62 4.94
CA PHE A 92 -3.76 -28.06 4.69
C PHE A 92 -3.48 -28.40 3.21
N ALA A 93 -3.38 -27.41 2.33
CA ALA A 93 -3.21 -27.65 0.90
C ALA A 93 -1.75 -27.80 0.45
N ASP A 94 -0.78 -27.76 1.37
CA ASP A 94 0.60 -28.08 1.02
C ASP A 94 1.33 -28.75 2.18
N ARG A 95 1.24 -30.08 2.22
CA ARG A 95 2.32 -30.90 2.77
C ARG A 95 2.38 -32.20 1.95
N PRO A 96 3.55 -32.58 1.42
CA PRO A 96 3.76 -33.88 0.77
C PRO A 96 3.59 -35.04 1.76
#